data_AF-A0A2X1QK73-F1
#
_entry.id   AF-A0A2X1QK73-F1
#
_cell.length_a   1.000
_cell.length_b   1.000
_cell.length_c   1.000
_cell.angle_alpha   90.00
_cell.angle_beta   90.00
_cell.angle_gamma   90.00
#
_symmetry.space_group_name_H-M   'P 1'
#
loop_
_entity.id
_entity.type
_entity.pdbx_description
1 polymer ?
#
loop_
_entity_poly.entity_id
_entity_poly.type
_entity_poly.pdbx_seq_one_letter_code
_entity_poly.pdbx_strand_id
1 'polypeptide(L)' 'MGPKNYATYFEVADRNLKPNGRFLLHTIGSKVTDHNVDPWIDKYIFPNGCLPSVRHIAEASEKHFVMEDWPQLRR' A
#
# COMPACT_ATOMS: atom_id res chain seq x y z
N MET A 1 9.80 6.89 2.72
CA MET A 1 8.50 6.31 2.31
C MET A 1 8.57 4.82 2.57
N GLY A 2 7.47 4.13 2.91
CA GLY A 2 7.51 2.67 3.10
C GLY A 2 6.66 2.13 4.26
N PRO A 3 6.89 0.87 4.68
CA PRO A 3 6.01 0.09 5.56
C PRO A 3 5.64 0.77 6.87
N LYS A 4 6.57 1.53 7.45
CA LYS A 4 6.36 2.28 8.70
C LYS A 4 5.25 3.33 8.60
N ASN A 5 4.90 3.77 7.39
CA ASN A 5 3.92 4.82 7.16
C ASN A 5 2.59 4.28 6.63
N TYR A 6 2.46 2.96 6.38
CA TYR A 6 1.22 2.41 5.81
C TYR A 6 0.03 2.60 6.76
N ALA A 7 0.21 2.37 8.06
CA ALA A 7 -0.86 2.60 9.05
C ALA A 7 -1.34 4.05 9.04
N THR A 8 -0.41 5.02 9.11
CA THR A 8 -0.75 6.45 9.05
C THR A 8 -1.42 6.84 7.74
N TYR A 9 -1.05 6.21 6.62
CA TYR A 9 -1.70 6.44 5.33
C TYR A 9 -3.18 6.06 5.36
N PHE A 10 -3.52 4.86 5.85
CA PHE A 10 -4.90 4.41 5.93
C PHE A 10 -5.71 5.18 6.99
N GLU A 11 -5.10 5.56 8.11
CA GLU A 11 -5.73 6.43 9.12
C GLU A 11 -6.13 7.79 8.52
N VAL A 12 -5.24 8.41 7.75
CA VAL A 12 -5.53 9.69 7.10
C VAL A 12 -6.58 9.52 6.01
N ALA A 13 -6.55 8.44 5.24
CA ALA A 13 -7.58 8.15 4.25
C ALA A 13 -8.97 8.01 4.91
N ASP A 14 -9.05 7.29 6.02
CA ASP A 14 -10.28 7.04 6.78
C ASP A 14 -10.85 8.35 7.34
N ARG A 15 -10.00 9.16 8.01
CA ARG A 15 -10.40 10.47 8.55
C ARG A 15 -11.01 11.43 7.52
N ASN A 16 -10.60 11.33 6.26
CA ASN A 16 -11.07 12.22 5.19
C ASN A 16 -12.24 11.62 4.39
N LEU A 17 -12.59 10.36 4.62
CA LEU A 17 -13.68 9.71 3.90
C LEU A 17 -15.02 10.07 4.54
N LYS A 18 -16.03 10.37 3.72
CA LYS A 18 -17.39 10.58 4.23
C LYS A 18 -17.95 9.25 4.76
N PRO A 19 -18.92 9.28 5.69
CA PRO A 19 -19.66 8.07 6.07
C PRO A 19 -20.21 7.34 4.84
N ASN A 20 -20.00 6.03 4.76
CA ASN A 20 -20.33 5.17 3.61
C ASN A 20 -19.60 5.50 2.30
N GLY A 21 -18.53 6.31 2.35
CA GLY A 21 -17.64 6.53 1.21
C GLY A 21 -16.86 5.28 0.85
N ARG A 22 -16.32 5.25 -0.37
CA ARG A 22 -15.45 4.17 -0.86
C ARG A 22 -14.07 4.72 -1.17
N PHE A 23 -13.06 3.94 -0.83
CA PHE A 23 -11.65 4.26 -1.08
C PHE A 23 -11.08 3.30 -2.11
N LEU A 24 -10.34 3.82 -3.10
CA LEU A 24 -9.64 3.02 -4.10
C LEU A 24 -8.13 3.25 -3.96
N LEU A 25 -7.40 2.20 -3.63
CA LEU A 25 -5.94 2.20 -3.65
C LEU A 25 -5.42 1.58 -4.95
N HIS A 26 -4.77 2.39 -5.78
CA HIS A 26 -4.03 1.91 -6.94
C HIS A 26 -2.53 2.03 -6.68
N THR A 27 -1.81 0.91 -6.67
CA THR A 27 -0.37 0.87 -6.39
C THR A 27 0.33 -0.22 -7.18
N ILE A 28 1.62 0.01 -7.48
CA ILE A 28 2.53 -1.07 -7.85
C ILE A 28 2.83 -1.83 -6.55
N GLY A 29 2.76 -3.17 -6.60
CA GLY A 29 2.93 -4.03 -5.43
C GLY A 29 3.92 -5.16 -5.66
N SER A 30 4.49 -5.67 -4.58
CA SER A 30 5.36 -6.84 -4.57
C SER A 30 4.55 -8.11 -4.28
N LYS A 31 4.97 -9.24 -4.89
CA LYS A 31 4.44 -10.57 -4.57
C LYS A 31 5.03 -11.13 -3.27
N VAL A 32 6.16 -10.60 -2.83
CA VAL A 32 6.89 -11.02 -1.64
C VAL A 32 6.72 -9.96 -0.56
N THR A 33 6.51 -10.40 0.68
CA THR A 33 6.49 -9.49 1.83
C THR A 33 7.92 -9.33 2.31
N ASP A 34 8.58 -8.27 1.84
CA ASP A 34 9.88 -7.85 2.32
C ASP A 34 9.97 -6.32 2.34
N HIS A 35 11.10 -5.82 2.84
CA HIS A 35 11.42 -4.39 2.81
C HIS A 35 12.52 -4.11 1.77
N ASN A 36 12.77 -5.06 0.87
CA ASN A 36 13.88 -5.00 -0.06
C ASN A 36 13.41 -4.36 -1.35
N VAL A 37 14.10 -3.27 -1.70
CA VAL A 37 13.95 -2.60 -2.97
C VAL A 37 15.11 -3.05 -3.84
N ASP A 38 14.87 -3.27 -5.13
CA ASP A 38 15.97 -3.53 -6.06
C ASP A 38 17.01 -2.41 -5.94
N PRO A 39 18.30 -2.71 -5.65
CA PRO A 39 19.29 -1.69 -5.36
C PRO A 39 19.55 -0.72 -6.51
N TRP A 40 19.32 -1.12 -7.76
CA TRP A 40 19.45 -0.23 -8.90
C TRP A 40 18.25 0.72 -9.01
N ILE A 41 17.03 0.21 -8.79
CA ILE A 41 15.82 1.03 -8.74
C ILE A 41 15.90 2.05 -7.60
N ASP A 42 16.30 1.63 -6.40
CA ASP A 42 16.46 2.53 -5.25
C ASP A 42 17.53 3.59 -5.53
N LYS A 43 18.65 3.21 -6.14
CA LYS A 43 19.74 4.15 -6.41
C LYS A 43 19.45 5.16 -7.51
N TYR A 44 18.70 4.77 -8.55
CA TYR A 44 18.63 5.58 -9.79
C TYR A 44 17.23 5.98 -10.23
N ILE A 45 16.16 5.30 -9.78
CA ILE A 45 14.80 5.55 -10.27
C ILE A 45 13.91 6.12 -9.16
N PHE A 46 13.80 5.41 -8.04
CA PHE A 46 12.94 5.79 -6.91
C PHE A 46 13.66 5.61 -5.57
N PRO A 47 14.51 6.56 -5.16
CA PRO A 47 15.18 6.50 -3.87
C PRO A 47 14.18 6.49 -2.70
N ASN A 48 14.34 5.53 -1.80
CA ASN A 48 13.45 5.24 -0.66
C ASN A 48 12.08 4.65 -1.05
N GLY A 49 11.93 4.12 -2.26
CA GLY A 49 10.67 3.55 -2.73
C GLY A 49 10.50 2.10 -2.27
N CYS A 50 9.63 1.81 -1.31
CA CYS A 50 9.31 0.43 -0.91
C CYS A 50 7.96 0.00 -1.47
N LEU A 51 7.95 -1.08 -2.26
CA LEU A 51 6.72 -1.65 -2.81
C LEU A 51 5.95 -2.40 -1.72
N PRO A 52 4.65 -2.10 -1.49
CA PRO A 52 3.84 -2.87 -0.56
C PRO A 52 3.56 -4.27 -1.10
N SER A 53 3.50 -5.25 -0.21
CA SER A 53 2.90 -6.55 -0.53
C SER A 53 1.40 -6.52 -0.21
N VAL A 54 0.68 -7.55 -0.66
CA VAL A 54 -0.74 -7.73 -0.28
C VAL A 54 -0.88 -7.79 1.24
N ARG A 55 0.02 -8.50 1.92
CA ARG A 55 0.04 -8.62 3.38
C ARG A 55 0.23 -7.26 4.06
N HIS A 56 1.20 -6.46 3.60
CA HIS A 56 1.42 -5.12 4.14
C HIS A 56 0.18 -4.22 4.02
N ILE A 57 -0.52 -4.31 2.88
CA ILE A 57 -1.74 -3.53 2.65
C ILE A 57 -2.86 -4.03 3.56
N ALA A 58 -3.10 -5.34 3.61
CA ALA A 58 -4.14 -5.93 4.44
C ALA A 58 -3.95 -5.60 5.92
N GLU A 59 -2.75 -5.83 6.47
CA GLU A 59 -2.44 -5.56 7.88
C GLU A 59 -2.61 -4.07 8.25
N ALA A 60 -2.29 -3.16 7.32
CA ALA A 60 -2.41 -1.73 7.58
C ALA A 60 -3.84 -1.20 7.38
N SER A 61 -4.63 -1.81 6.48
CA SER A 61 -5.99 -1.34 6.16
C SER A 61 -7.09 -1.95 7.02
N GLU A 62 -6.88 -3.15 7.58
CA GLU A 62 -7.93 -3.95 8.25
C GLU A 62 -8.66 -3.22 9.37
N LYS A 63 -7.97 -2.31 10.09
CA LYS A 63 -8.59 -1.51 11.16
C LYS A 63 -9.51 -0.40 10.68
N HIS A 64 -9.44 -0.04 9.40
CA HIS A 64 -10.10 1.14 8.82
C HIS A 64 -11.14 0.77 7.75
N PHE A 65 -10.87 -0.26 6.95
CA PHE A 65 -11.67 -0.58 5.77
C PHE A 65 -11.93 -2.08 5.62
N VAL A 66 -13.11 -2.42 5.13
CA VAL A 66 -13.39 -3.74 4.57
C VAL A 66 -12.82 -3.79 3.15
N MET A 67 -12.08 -4.86 2.83
CA MET A 67 -11.54 -5.06 1.49
C MET A 67 -12.64 -5.61 0.57
N GLU A 68 -13.24 -4.76 -0.26
CA GLU A 68 -14.35 -5.11 -1.15
C GLU A 68 -13.90 -5.85 -2.42
N ASP A 69 -12.78 -5.44 -3.03
CA ASP A 69 -12.28 -6.02 -4.27
C ASP A 69 -10.76 -5.86 -4.37
N TRP A 70 -10.10 -6.79 -5.08
CA TRP A 70 -8.67 -6.77 -5.34
C TRP A 70 -8.35 -7.19 -6.79
N PRO A 71 -8.39 -6.25 -7.75
CA PRO A 71 -7.99 -6.54 -9.12
C PRO A 71 -6.46 -6.49 -9.29
N GLN A 72 -5.89 -7.53 -9.93
CA GLN A 72 -4.50 -7.53 -10.37
C GLN A 72 -4.43 -7.27 -11.89
N LEU A 73 -3.64 -6.25 -12.28
CA LEU A 73 -3.48 -5.86 -13.69
C LEU A 73 -2.30 -6.55 -14.40
N ARG A 74 -1.47 -7.28 -13.66
CA ARG A 74 -0.40 -8.09 -14.23
C ARG A 74 -1.01 -9.32 -14.91
N ARG A 75 -0.72 -9.51 -16.20
CA ARG A 75 -1.02 -10.75 -16.92
C ARG A 75 -0.09 -11.88 -16.51
#